data_AF-E8KES4-F1
#
_entry.id   AF-E8KES4-F1
#
_cell.length_a   1.000
_cell.length_b   1.000
_cell.length_c   1.000
_cell.angle_alpha   90.00
_cell.angle_beta   90.00
_cell.angle_gamma   90.00
#
_symmetry.space_group_name_H-M   'P 1'
#
loop_
_entity.id
_entity.type
_entity.pdbx_description
1 polymer ?
#
loop_
_entity_poly.entity_id
_entity_poly.type
_entity_poly.pdbx_seq_one_letter_code
_entity_poly.pdbx_strand_id
1 'polypeptide(L)'
;MIKDYLNNTPTKPFYIAADSIDEAIAFLSSLFNEDSNFISYRDRCLLFKKTDVLPRLTDGSKNFIAITANKDVEKELAPYATQIHSFIVCSKNSQSKNVDLTLEILDSSTFIESLKEMGKDHDESVALAKKSGYSLTVLRRQLSLVEAIKNPEWVNNNNRELIPFLLAGTWDSSNKKDIELLESFTNNQTYNNLEENLNKTLLLNDSPVWKIDNYRGVISRIDLLFAIAPYVTKSDLECFFENAKLVLSEDDPALDLSENKQWFSNVLGKKREYSQVLRDSFGEMVILLGVHGNLLFENELDCER
;
A
#
# COMPACT_ATOMS: atom_id res chain seq x y z
N MET A 1 -24.98 3.84 6.42
CA MET A 1 -23.99 4.06 7.51
C MET A 1 -23.64 5.53 7.72
N ILE A 2 -22.87 6.21 6.86
CA ILE A 2 -22.49 7.62 7.09
C ILE A 2 -23.72 8.55 7.13
N LYS A 3 -24.68 8.36 6.22
CA LYS A 3 -25.95 9.11 6.23
C LYS A 3 -26.70 8.93 7.55
N ASP A 4 -26.77 7.69 8.04
CA ASP A 4 -27.43 7.38 9.31
C ASP A 4 -26.69 8.00 10.50
N TYR A 5 -25.35 8.00 10.48
CA TYR A 5 -24.52 8.66 11.49
C TYR A 5 -24.80 10.17 11.56
N LEU A 6 -24.85 10.84 10.40
CA LEU A 6 -25.09 12.29 10.31
C LEU A 6 -26.54 12.71 10.59
N ASN A 7 -27.51 11.83 10.36
CA ASN A 7 -28.93 12.09 10.64
C ASN A 7 -29.29 11.94 12.13
N ASN A 8 -28.51 11.15 12.88
CA ASN A 8 -28.70 10.97 14.31
C ASN A 8 -27.88 11.97 15.14
N THR A 9 -28.24 12.15 16.41
CA THR A 9 -27.44 12.94 17.35
C THR A 9 -26.02 12.37 17.48
N PRO A 10 -24.97 13.20 17.54
CA PRO A 10 -23.60 12.74 17.73
C PRO A 10 -23.48 11.89 19.00
N THR A 11 -22.90 10.70 18.88
CA THR A 11 -22.67 9.79 20.02
C THR A 11 -21.20 9.43 20.21
N LYS A 12 -20.42 9.48 19.14
CA LYS A 12 -18.98 9.24 19.11
C LYS A 12 -18.36 9.80 17.83
N PRO A 13 -17.03 9.89 17.75
CA PRO A 13 -16.34 10.10 16.49
C PRO A 13 -16.52 8.89 15.58
N PHE A 14 -16.53 9.14 14.27
CA PHE A 14 -16.63 8.14 13.22
C PHE A 14 -15.25 7.91 12.62
N TYR A 15 -14.71 6.70 12.74
CA TYR A 15 -13.35 6.38 12.32
C TYR A 15 -13.31 5.82 10.90
N ILE A 16 -12.51 6.43 10.03
CA ILE A 16 -12.30 5.99 8.64
C ILE A 16 -10.84 5.60 8.45
N ALA A 17 -10.59 4.36 8.04
CA ALA A 17 -9.27 3.89 7.66
C ALA A 17 -9.14 3.81 6.13
N ALA A 18 -8.03 4.25 5.57
CA ALA A 18 -7.71 4.13 4.15
C ALA A 18 -6.22 3.82 3.94
N ASP A 19 -5.78 3.57 2.71
CA ASP A 19 -4.36 3.33 2.44
C ASP A 19 -3.50 4.54 2.85
N SER A 20 -4.05 5.76 2.72
CA SER A 20 -3.47 6.98 3.28
C SER A 20 -4.51 7.96 3.84
N ILE A 21 -4.05 8.84 4.73
CA ILE A 21 -4.83 9.96 5.26
C ILE A 21 -5.39 10.83 4.12
N ASP A 22 -4.58 11.11 3.09
CA ASP A 22 -5.01 11.93 1.95
C ASP A 22 -6.13 11.25 1.16
N GLU A 23 -6.08 9.92 1.01
CA GLU A 23 -7.13 9.14 0.37
C GLU A 23 -8.44 9.19 1.16
N ALA A 24 -8.39 9.02 2.48
CA ALA A 24 -9.57 9.13 3.34
C ALA A 24 -10.21 10.55 3.29
N ILE A 25 -9.37 11.59 3.27
CA ILE A 25 -9.83 12.98 3.13
C ILE A 25 -10.43 13.21 1.73
N ALA A 26 -9.81 12.68 0.68
CA ALA A 26 -10.31 12.78 -0.69
C ALA A 26 -11.67 12.08 -0.83
N PHE A 27 -11.84 10.90 -0.21
CA PHE A 27 -13.11 10.20 -0.14
C PHE A 27 -14.21 11.05 0.52
N LEU A 28 -13.94 11.61 1.71
CA LEU A 28 -14.90 12.50 2.38
C LEU A 28 -15.19 13.74 1.52
N SER A 29 -14.17 14.30 0.87
CA SER A 29 -14.34 15.45 -0.02
C SER A 29 -15.26 15.11 -1.19
N SER A 30 -15.03 14.01 -1.92
CA SER A 30 -15.92 13.59 -3.01
C SER A 30 -17.33 13.31 -2.48
N LEU A 31 -17.47 12.59 -1.35
CA LEU A 31 -18.76 12.30 -0.73
C LEU A 31 -19.58 13.55 -0.45
N PHE A 32 -18.99 14.58 0.18
CA PHE A 32 -19.71 15.82 0.51
C PHE A 32 -19.91 16.77 -0.69
N ASN A 33 -19.11 16.64 -1.75
CA ASN A 33 -19.21 17.53 -2.91
C ASN A 33 -20.07 16.99 -4.05
N GLU A 34 -20.10 15.67 -4.24
CA GLU A 34 -20.65 15.04 -5.44
C GLU A 34 -21.96 14.28 -5.17
N ASP A 35 -22.10 13.65 -3.99
CA ASP A 35 -23.32 12.91 -3.65
C ASP A 35 -24.41 13.88 -3.14
N SER A 36 -25.49 13.98 -3.93
CA SER A 36 -26.69 14.78 -3.62
C SER A 36 -27.26 14.59 -2.21
N ASN A 37 -27.05 13.41 -1.59
CA ASN A 37 -27.49 13.14 -0.23
C ASN A 37 -26.69 13.87 0.85
N PHE A 38 -25.48 14.33 0.53
CA PHE A 38 -24.51 14.87 1.49
C PHE A 38 -24.11 16.33 1.23
N ILE A 39 -24.49 16.91 0.08
CA ILE A 39 -24.18 18.31 -0.28
C ILE A 39 -24.57 19.31 0.81
N SER A 40 -25.69 19.08 1.53
CA SER A 40 -26.15 19.96 2.61
C SER A 40 -25.22 20.02 3.82
N TYR A 41 -24.28 19.07 3.96
CA TYR A 41 -23.29 19.03 5.04
C TYR A 41 -21.97 19.70 4.65
N ARG A 42 -21.72 19.90 3.34
CA ARG A 42 -20.45 20.40 2.79
C ARG A 42 -19.93 21.64 3.50
N ASP A 43 -20.76 22.66 3.63
CA ASP A 43 -20.36 23.97 4.19
C ASP A 43 -20.08 23.92 5.70
N ARG A 44 -20.37 22.79 6.35
CA ARG A 44 -20.11 22.55 7.76
C ARG A 44 -18.86 21.72 8.01
N CYS A 45 -18.27 21.12 6.98
CA CYS A 45 -17.09 20.27 7.13
C CYS A 45 -15.82 21.11 7.29
N LEU A 46 -15.12 20.92 8.41
CA LEU A 46 -13.88 21.64 8.73
C LEU A 46 -12.74 20.65 9.01
N LEU A 47 -11.64 20.78 8.27
CA LEU A 47 -10.44 19.97 8.45
C LEU A 47 -9.49 20.64 9.46
N PHE A 48 -9.36 20.04 10.64
CA PHE A 48 -8.49 20.52 11.70
C PHE A 48 -7.12 19.84 11.60
N LYS A 49 -6.09 20.65 11.30
CA LYS A 49 -4.69 20.18 11.19
C LYS A 49 -3.83 20.53 12.40
N LYS A 50 -4.26 21.49 13.20
CA LYS A 50 -3.50 22.08 14.32
C LYS A 50 -4.34 22.06 15.59
N THR A 51 -3.67 21.84 16.72
CA THR A 51 -4.21 21.99 18.07
C THR A 51 -4.62 23.43 18.35
N ASP A 52 -5.34 23.66 19.44
CA ASP A 52 -5.85 24.93 19.95
C ASP A 52 -6.90 25.63 19.08
N VAL A 53 -7.13 25.18 17.84
CA VAL A 53 -8.13 25.76 16.93
C VAL A 53 -9.53 25.24 17.24
N LEU A 54 -9.66 23.93 17.47
CA LEU A 54 -10.95 23.28 17.71
C LEU A 54 -11.63 23.80 18.97
N PRO A 55 -10.97 23.84 20.16
CA PRO A 55 -11.59 24.33 21.38
C PRO A 55 -12.12 25.77 21.25
N ARG A 56 -11.34 26.66 20.61
CA ARG A 56 -11.73 28.06 20.40
C ARG A 56 -12.96 28.20 19.51
N LEU A 57 -13.11 27.33 18.51
CA LEU A 57 -14.30 27.34 17.65
C LEU A 57 -15.53 26.85 18.41
N THR A 58 -15.37 25.82 19.26
CA THR A 58 -16.46 25.26 20.07
C THR A 58 -17.00 26.21 21.14
N ASP A 59 -16.21 27.20 21.55
CA ASP A 59 -16.67 28.28 22.45
C ASP A 59 -17.72 29.19 21.76
N GLY A 60 -17.64 29.34 20.44
CA GLY A 60 -18.56 30.18 19.66
C GLY A 60 -19.74 29.40 19.08
N SER A 61 -19.48 28.30 18.37
CA SER A 61 -20.51 27.48 17.72
C SER A 61 -20.08 26.02 17.67
N LYS A 62 -21.04 25.11 17.82
CA LYS A 62 -20.85 23.66 17.69
C LYS A 62 -21.51 23.10 16.42
N ASN A 63 -22.02 23.96 15.55
CA ASN A 63 -22.70 23.56 14.32
C ASN A 63 -21.71 23.40 13.15
N PHE A 64 -20.78 22.46 13.30
CA PHE A 64 -19.84 22.05 12.26
C PHE A 64 -19.57 20.55 12.35
N ILE A 65 -18.91 19.99 11.34
CA ILE A 65 -18.43 18.61 11.32
C ILE A 65 -16.91 18.67 11.34
N ALA A 66 -16.31 18.11 12.39
CA ALA A 66 -14.86 18.09 12.53
C ALA A 66 -14.25 16.95 11.73
N ILE A 67 -13.22 17.21 10.94
CA ILE A 67 -12.41 16.17 10.28
C ILE A 67 -10.99 16.34 10.76
N THR A 68 -10.33 15.27 11.20
CA THR A 68 -8.92 15.31 11.59
C THR A 68 -8.23 13.97 11.39
N ALA A 69 -6.94 14.03 11.07
CA ALA A 69 -6.02 12.89 11.12
C ALA A 69 -5.01 13.02 12.27
N ASN A 70 -5.02 14.16 12.97
CA ASN A 70 -4.05 14.50 14.00
C ASN A 70 -4.56 14.00 15.36
N LYS A 71 -3.81 13.10 15.99
CA LYS A 71 -4.14 12.50 17.29
C LYS A 71 -4.24 13.51 18.42
N ASP A 72 -3.50 14.61 18.37
CA ASP A 72 -3.58 15.64 19.41
C ASP A 72 -4.85 16.49 19.24
N VAL A 73 -5.26 16.75 18.00
CA VAL A 73 -6.57 17.36 17.71
C VAL A 73 -7.72 16.42 18.10
N GLU A 74 -7.56 15.10 17.89
CA GLU A 74 -8.53 14.11 18.35
C GLU A 74 -8.69 14.12 19.88
N LYS A 75 -7.61 14.28 20.64
CA LYS A 75 -7.69 14.46 22.10
C LYS A 75 -8.45 15.72 22.48
N GLU A 76 -8.25 16.84 21.77
CA GLU A 76 -9.00 18.09 22.00
C GLU A 76 -10.49 17.96 21.68
N LEU A 77 -10.83 17.11 20.72
CA LEU A 77 -12.22 16.81 20.35
C LEU A 77 -12.93 15.96 21.41
N ALA A 78 -12.21 15.16 22.21
CA ALA A 78 -12.79 14.18 23.14
C ALA A 78 -13.91 14.73 24.06
N PRO A 79 -13.79 15.93 24.66
CA PRO A 79 -14.87 16.52 25.47
C PRO A 79 -16.16 16.84 24.69
N TYR A 80 -16.07 16.97 23.37
CA TYR A 80 -17.15 17.36 22.46
C TYR A 80 -17.66 16.20 21.59
N ALA A 81 -17.13 14.99 21.77
CA ALA A 81 -17.39 13.82 20.93
C ALA A 81 -18.88 13.40 20.84
N THR A 82 -19.71 13.78 21.82
CA THR A 82 -21.17 13.54 21.85
C THR A 82 -21.99 14.79 21.47
N GLN A 83 -21.31 15.89 21.13
CA GLN A 83 -21.94 17.18 20.83
C GLN A 83 -21.72 17.62 19.38
N ILE A 84 -20.68 17.10 18.73
CA ILE A 84 -20.25 17.49 17.38
C ILE A 84 -20.02 16.21 16.57
N HIS A 85 -20.58 16.13 15.37
CA HIS A 85 -20.23 15.06 14.44
C HIS A 85 -18.78 15.21 14.01
N SER A 86 -18.05 14.10 13.97
CA SER A 86 -16.63 14.16 13.66
C SER A 86 -16.14 12.91 12.96
N PHE A 87 -15.30 13.09 11.95
CA PHE A 87 -14.58 12.04 11.26
C PHE A 87 -13.11 12.04 11.67
N ILE A 88 -12.64 10.91 12.21
CA ILE A 88 -11.23 10.67 12.48
C ILE A 88 -10.70 9.80 11.36
N VAL A 89 -9.75 10.30 10.60
CA VAL A 89 -9.14 9.54 9.49
C VAL A 89 -7.79 8.99 9.91
N CYS A 90 -7.50 7.75 9.54
CA CYS A 90 -6.22 7.12 9.82
C CYS A 90 -5.78 6.19 8.68
N SER A 91 -4.49 5.85 8.63
CA SER A 91 -4.03 4.79 7.73
C SER A 91 -4.51 3.42 8.23
N LYS A 92 -4.79 2.49 7.32
CA LYS A 92 -5.18 1.09 7.61
C LYS A 92 -4.22 0.38 8.56
N ASN A 93 -2.93 0.67 8.43
CA ASN A 93 -1.90 0.05 9.24
C ASN A 93 -1.74 0.69 10.63
N SER A 94 -2.53 1.74 10.93
CA SER A 94 -2.55 2.33 12.27
C SER A 94 -3.16 1.37 13.28
N GLN A 95 -2.66 1.39 14.51
CA GLN A 95 -3.08 0.49 15.60
C GLN A 95 -4.51 0.77 16.14
N SER A 96 -5.35 1.53 15.43
CA SER A 96 -6.70 1.83 15.88
C SER A 96 -7.59 0.59 15.78
N LYS A 97 -8.08 0.10 16.93
CA LYS A 97 -8.91 -1.11 16.98
C LYS A 97 -10.39 -0.88 16.65
N ASN A 98 -10.83 0.38 16.59
CA ASN A 98 -12.22 0.76 16.41
C ASN A 98 -12.39 1.60 15.14
N VAL A 99 -12.33 0.94 13.99
CA VAL A 99 -12.60 1.58 12.69
C VAL A 99 -14.06 1.33 12.32
N ASP A 100 -14.81 2.39 11.97
CA ASP A 100 -16.20 2.29 11.54
C ASP A 100 -16.32 2.00 10.04
N LEU A 101 -15.40 2.54 9.24
CA LEU A 101 -15.31 2.30 7.79
C LEU A 101 -13.86 2.10 7.36
N THR A 102 -13.57 0.98 6.70
CA THR A 102 -12.30 0.79 5.98
C THR A 102 -12.56 0.97 4.49
N LEU A 103 -11.81 1.86 3.84
CA LEU A 103 -11.85 2.04 2.38
C LEU A 103 -11.03 0.93 1.73
N GLU A 104 -11.70 -0.08 1.21
CA GLU A 104 -11.03 -1.20 0.53
C GLU A 104 -10.52 -0.82 -0.86
N ILE A 105 -9.54 -1.59 -1.33
CA ILE A 105 -9.04 -1.45 -2.71
C ILE A 105 -10.18 -1.76 -3.67
N LEU A 106 -10.31 -0.94 -4.72
CA LEU A 106 -11.30 -1.17 -5.76
C LEU A 106 -10.99 -2.45 -6.54
N ASP A 107 -12.01 -3.17 -6.97
CA ASP A 107 -11.80 -4.25 -7.92
C ASP A 107 -11.27 -3.71 -9.25
N SER A 108 -10.60 -4.57 -10.01
CA SER A 108 -9.90 -4.18 -11.24
C SER A 108 -10.82 -3.56 -12.29
N SER A 109 -12.07 -4.01 -12.38
CA SER A 109 -13.02 -3.51 -13.35
C SER A 109 -13.49 -2.10 -12.99
N THR A 110 -13.84 -1.88 -11.73
CA THR A 110 -14.24 -0.56 -11.22
C THR A 110 -13.11 0.46 -11.33
N PHE A 111 -11.87 0.07 -10.98
CA PHE A 111 -10.70 0.96 -11.07
C PHE A 111 -10.43 1.40 -12.51
N ILE A 112 -10.43 0.46 -13.46
CA ILE A 112 -10.18 0.75 -14.88
C ILE A 112 -11.30 1.61 -15.46
N GLU A 113 -12.56 1.32 -15.14
CA GLU A 113 -13.69 2.10 -15.67
C GLU A 113 -13.68 3.53 -15.11
N SER A 114 -13.38 3.70 -13.83
CA SER A 114 -13.23 5.03 -13.21
C SER A 114 -12.14 5.87 -13.90
N LEU A 115 -11.01 5.25 -14.29
CA LEU A 115 -9.98 5.94 -15.06
C LEU A 115 -10.46 6.38 -16.45
N LYS A 116 -11.29 5.57 -17.12
CA LYS A 116 -11.88 5.97 -18.41
C LYS A 116 -12.85 7.12 -18.25
N GLU A 117 -13.65 7.13 -17.19
CA GLU A 117 -14.53 8.27 -16.86
C GLU A 117 -13.72 9.56 -16.62
N MET A 118 -12.49 9.43 -16.09
CA MET A 118 -11.54 10.53 -15.98
C MET A 118 -10.87 10.94 -17.31
N GLY A 119 -11.28 10.34 -18.44
CA GLY A 119 -10.79 10.67 -19.78
C GLY A 119 -9.54 9.91 -20.23
N LYS A 120 -9.18 8.82 -19.55
CA LYS A 120 -8.07 7.93 -19.94
C LYS A 120 -8.54 6.92 -20.99
N ASP A 121 -7.69 6.58 -21.95
CA ASP A 121 -8.02 5.49 -22.87
C ASP A 121 -7.87 4.11 -22.18
N HIS A 122 -8.27 3.04 -22.87
CA HIS A 122 -8.26 1.70 -22.28
C HIS A 122 -6.85 1.22 -21.92
N ASP A 123 -5.88 1.41 -22.82
CA ASP A 123 -4.52 0.93 -22.64
C ASP A 123 -3.80 1.74 -21.56
N GLU A 124 -4.01 3.06 -21.54
CA GLU A 124 -3.52 3.96 -20.49
C GLU A 124 -4.12 3.56 -19.14
N SER A 125 -5.42 3.26 -19.08
CA SER A 125 -6.10 2.86 -17.84
C SER A 125 -5.55 1.54 -17.29
N VAL A 126 -5.36 0.53 -18.16
CA VAL A 126 -4.77 -0.75 -17.78
C VAL A 126 -3.33 -0.57 -17.32
N ALA A 127 -2.55 0.26 -18.02
CA ALA A 127 -1.18 0.55 -17.64
C ALA A 127 -1.11 1.25 -16.28
N LEU A 128 -1.93 2.29 -16.04
CA LEU A 128 -1.98 3.01 -14.76
C LEU A 128 -2.41 2.09 -13.62
N ALA A 129 -3.42 1.25 -13.82
CA ALA A 129 -3.89 0.31 -12.81
C ALA A 129 -2.79 -0.69 -12.38
N LYS A 130 -2.06 -1.25 -13.36
CA LYS A 130 -0.90 -2.11 -13.08
C LYS A 130 0.22 -1.33 -12.38
N LYS A 131 0.50 -0.10 -12.84
CA LYS A 131 1.55 0.74 -12.27
C LYS A 131 1.27 1.20 -10.85
N SER A 132 0.00 1.39 -10.50
CA SER A 132 -0.40 1.79 -9.16
C SER A 132 -0.64 0.62 -8.22
N GLY A 133 -0.62 -0.63 -8.71
CA GLY A 133 -1.07 -1.78 -7.92
C GLY A 133 -2.52 -1.62 -7.46
N TYR A 134 -3.36 -0.93 -8.25
CA TYR A 134 -4.74 -0.55 -7.91
C TYR A 134 -4.87 0.34 -6.65
N SER A 135 -3.78 0.90 -6.12
CA SER A 135 -3.82 1.86 -5.03
C SER A 135 -4.08 3.28 -5.54
N LEU A 136 -5.09 3.96 -5.01
CA LEU A 136 -5.37 5.37 -5.34
C LEU A 136 -4.26 6.30 -4.85
N THR A 137 -3.67 5.96 -3.70
CA THR A 137 -2.52 6.67 -3.14
C THR A 137 -1.32 6.63 -4.10
N VAL A 138 -0.97 5.45 -4.64
CA VAL A 138 0.09 5.32 -5.65
C VAL A 138 -0.32 5.96 -6.98
N LEU A 139 -1.58 5.81 -7.41
CA LEU A 139 -2.07 6.44 -8.63
C LEU A 139 -1.89 7.96 -8.60
N ARG A 140 -2.23 8.61 -7.48
CA ARG A 140 -2.03 10.05 -7.28
C ARG A 140 -0.58 10.46 -7.47
N ARG A 141 0.36 9.67 -6.95
CA ARG A 141 1.80 9.88 -7.12
C ARG A 141 2.22 9.80 -8.58
N GLN A 142 1.77 8.76 -9.28
CA GLN A 142 2.08 8.51 -10.69
C GLN A 142 1.50 9.59 -11.62
N LEU A 143 0.30 10.11 -11.32
CA LEU A 143 -0.37 11.15 -12.10
C LEU A 143 0.10 12.58 -11.76
N SER A 144 0.78 12.78 -10.64
CA SER A 144 1.19 14.11 -10.20
C SER A 144 2.28 14.69 -11.10
N LEU A 145 2.22 16.00 -11.36
CA LEU A 145 3.32 16.77 -11.96
C LEU A 145 4.25 17.38 -10.90
N VAL A 146 3.87 17.34 -9.63
CA VAL A 146 4.60 17.94 -8.52
C VAL A 146 5.54 16.92 -7.89
N GLU A 147 6.83 17.24 -7.87
CA GLU A 147 7.89 16.35 -7.40
C GLU A 147 7.73 15.93 -5.93
N ALA A 148 7.26 16.83 -5.07
CA ALA A 148 7.00 16.55 -3.67
C ALA A 148 5.87 15.52 -3.44
N ILE A 149 5.01 15.29 -4.43
CA ILE A 149 4.00 14.23 -4.38
C ILE A 149 4.54 12.95 -5.01
N LYS A 150 5.36 13.08 -6.08
CA LYS A 150 6.04 11.95 -6.75
C LYS A 150 7.00 11.21 -5.83
N ASN A 151 7.68 11.91 -4.94
CA ASN A 151 8.63 11.33 -4.00
C ASN A 151 8.01 11.24 -2.60
N PRO A 152 7.50 10.07 -2.20
CA PRO A 152 6.91 9.90 -0.87
C PRO A 152 7.99 9.93 0.22
N GLU A 153 7.57 10.23 1.44
CA GLU A 153 8.49 10.42 2.57
C GLU A 153 9.39 9.20 2.85
N TRP A 154 8.93 7.99 2.53
CA TRP A 154 9.71 6.76 2.73
C TRP A 154 10.91 6.61 1.80
N VAL A 155 10.97 7.36 0.68
CA VAL A 155 12.11 7.31 -0.26
C VAL A 155 13.39 7.88 0.32
N ASN A 156 13.30 8.83 1.26
CA ASN A 156 14.48 9.54 1.78
C ASN A 156 15.00 9.00 3.12
N ASN A 157 14.18 8.20 3.81
CA ASN A 157 14.46 7.77 5.18
C ASN A 157 15.00 6.34 5.28
N ASN A 158 14.56 5.38 4.44
CA ASN A 158 14.81 3.93 4.60
C ASN A 158 15.16 3.19 3.28
N ASN A 159 15.86 3.85 2.37
CA ASN A 159 15.86 3.57 0.93
C ASN A 159 16.52 2.21 0.61
N ARG A 160 17.63 1.88 1.30
CA ARG A 160 18.31 0.57 1.19
C ARG A 160 17.54 -0.56 1.88
N GLU A 161 16.79 -0.26 2.94
CA GLU A 161 16.03 -1.26 3.70
C GLU A 161 14.83 -1.81 2.91
N LEU A 162 14.38 -1.08 1.89
CA LEU A 162 13.29 -1.51 1.00
C LEU A 162 13.75 -2.41 -0.14
N ILE A 163 15.06 -2.52 -0.40
CA ILE A 163 15.59 -3.31 -1.51
C ILE A 163 15.25 -4.81 -1.37
N PRO A 164 15.42 -5.46 -0.20
CA PRO A 164 15.00 -6.84 -0.03
C PRO A 164 13.51 -7.05 -0.34
N PHE A 165 12.64 -6.10 0.04
CA PHE A 165 11.20 -6.18 -0.24
C PHE A 165 10.90 -5.95 -1.72
N LEU A 166 11.61 -5.01 -2.38
CA LEU A 166 11.52 -4.82 -3.82
C LEU A 166 11.94 -6.09 -4.57
N LEU A 167 13.06 -6.71 -4.20
CA LEU A 167 13.61 -7.88 -4.91
C LEU A 167 12.80 -9.16 -4.65
N ALA A 168 12.26 -9.34 -3.44
CA ALA A 168 11.39 -10.46 -3.13
C ALA A 168 9.97 -10.29 -3.72
N GLY A 169 9.39 -9.10 -3.60
CA GLY A 169 8.00 -8.84 -4.00
C GLY A 169 7.04 -9.33 -2.92
N THR A 170 6.34 -10.43 -3.17
CA THR A 170 5.47 -11.09 -2.19
C THR A 170 6.11 -12.38 -1.70
N TRP A 171 6.05 -12.64 -0.39
CA TRP A 171 6.58 -13.87 0.20
C TRP A 171 5.69 -14.41 1.33
N ASP A 172 5.85 -15.69 1.63
CA ASP A 172 5.20 -16.36 2.76
C ASP A 172 6.19 -16.47 3.94
N SER A 173 5.93 -15.74 5.03
CA SER A 173 6.78 -15.77 6.23
C SER A 173 6.68 -17.06 7.03
N SER A 174 5.79 -17.98 6.66
CA SER A 174 5.75 -19.32 7.24
C SER A 174 6.62 -20.30 6.45
N ASN A 175 7.09 -19.90 5.26
CA ASN A 175 7.98 -20.68 4.43
C ASN A 175 9.46 -20.34 4.74
N LYS A 176 10.20 -21.33 5.23
CA LYS A 176 11.62 -21.21 5.57
C LYS A 176 12.49 -20.84 4.37
N LYS A 177 12.16 -21.33 3.17
CA LYS A 177 12.94 -21.11 1.95
C LYS A 177 12.75 -19.71 1.40
N ASP A 178 11.52 -19.19 1.48
CA ASP A 178 11.25 -17.78 1.21
C ASP A 178 12.05 -16.87 2.17
N ILE A 179 12.07 -17.21 3.46
CA ILE A 179 12.84 -16.46 4.47
C ILE A 179 14.35 -16.46 4.17
N GLU A 180 14.94 -17.64 3.95
CA GLU A 180 16.37 -17.79 3.64
C GLU A 180 16.76 -16.98 2.39
N LEU A 181 15.88 -16.95 1.39
CA LEU A 181 16.08 -16.17 0.19
C LEU A 181 15.97 -14.67 0.45
N LEU A 182 15.01 -14.20 1.25
CA LEU A 182 14.94 -12.79 1.64
C LEU A 182 16.20 -12.34 2.39
N GLU A 183 16.71 -13.16 3.31
CA GLU A 183 17.95 -12.89 4.04
C GLU A 183 19.15 -12.74 3.09
N SER A 184 19.17 -13.48 1.98
CA SER A 184 20.23 -13.38 0.95
C SER A 184 20.30 -12.02 0.25
N PHE A 185 19.20 -11.26 0.23
CA PHE A 185 19.16 -9.89 -0.30
C PHE A 185 19.66 -8.84 0.68
N THR A 186 20.08 -9.26 1.86
CA THR A 186 20.58 -8.37 2.90
C THR A 186 22.08 -8.49 3.06
N ASN A 187 22.71 -7.42 3.54
CA ASN A 187 24.10 -7.44 3.94
C ASN A 187 24.26 -8.08 5.34
N ASN A 188 23.94 -9.38 5.47
CA ASN A 188 23.99 -10.18 6.70
C ASN A 188 22.96 -9.81 7.79
N GLN A 189 21.75 -9.37 7.40
CA GLN A 189 20.66 -9.16 8.35
C GLN A 189 19.83 -10.43 8.52
N THR A 190 19.28 -10.62 9.72
CA THR A 190 18.34 -11.71 9.97
C THR A 190 16.94 -11.33 9.54
N TYR A 191 16.08 -12.33 9.32
CA TYR A 191 14.67 -12.12 9.02
C TYR A 191 13.95 -11.33 10.12
N ASN A 192 14.38 -11.45 11.38
CA ASN A 192 13.82 -10.64 12.46
C ASN A 192 14.07 -9.14 12.26
N ASN A 193 15.27 -8.77 11.77
CA ASN A 193 15.56 -7.38 11.43
C ASN A 193 14.70 -6.89 10.26
N LEU A 194 14.49 -7.73 9.25
CA LEU A 194 13.60 -7.43 8.13
C LEU A 194 12.15 -7.23 8.60
N GLU A 195 11.64 -8.11 9.47
CA GLU A 195 10.28 -7.99 9.99
C GLU A 195 10.12 -6.74 10.88
N GLU A 196 11.13 -6.36 11.66
CA GLU A 196 11.14 -5.07 12.38
C GLU A 196 11.07 -3.87 11.44
N ASN A 197 11.87 -3.88 10.38
CA ASN A 197 11.88 -2.80 9.39
C ASN A 197 10.57 -2.75 8.57
N LEU A 198 10.00 -3.89 8.24
CA LEU A 198 8.68 -3.99 7.64
C LEU A 198 7.61 -3.40 8.55
N ASN A 199 7.61 -3.72 9.85
CA ASN A 199 6.66 -3.17 10.82
C ASN A 199 6.79 -1.64 10.97
N LYS A 200 8.01 -1.10 10.95
CA LYS A 200 8.21 0.37 10.93
C LYS A 200 7.64 0.99 9.65
N THR A 201 7.87 0.34 8.52
CA THR A 201 7.41 0.80 7.20
C THR A 201 5.89 0.76 7.08
N LEU A 202 5.24 -0.28 7.62
CA LEU A 202 3.78 -0.41 7.68
C LEU A 202 3.12 0.79 8.37
N LEU A 203 3.74 1.34 9.42
CA LEU A 203 3.16 2.45 10.20
C LEU A 203 3.18 3.79 9.47
N LEU A 204 3.82 3.88 8.30
CA LEU A 204 3.83 5.08 7.49
C LEU A 204 2.44 5.34 6.91
N ASN A 205 2.11 6.62 6.74
CA ASN A 205 0.82 7.03 6.22
C ASN A 205 0.52 6.47 4.82
N ASP A 206 1.55 6.27 4.01
CA ASP A 206 1.51 5.82 2.62
C ASP A 206 2.52 4.68 2.49
N SER A 207 2.26 3.59 3.22
CA SER A 207 3.21 2.47 3.31
C SER A 207 3.38 1.79 1.95
N PRO A 208 4.62 1.60 1.46
CA PRO A 208 4.88 0.84 0.24
C PRO A 208 4.75 -0.68 0.43
N VAL A 209 4.57 -1.14 1.67
CA VAL A 209 4.45 -2.56 2.03
C VAL A 209 3.10 -2.87 2.67
N TRP A 210 2.72 -4.14 2.61
CA TRP A 210 1.54 -4.68 3.24
C TRP A 210 1.84 -6.01 3.94
N LYS A 211 0.96 -6.40 4.86
CA LYS A 211 1.03 -7.66 5.60
C LYS A 211 -0.38 -8.20 5.85
N ILE A 212 -0.64 -9.43 5.41
CA ILE A 212 -1.91 -10.13 5.60
C ILE A 212 -1.57 -11.57 6.00
N ASP A 213 -1.97 -11.97 7.22
CA ASP A 213 -1.64 -13.27 7.80
C ASP A 213 -0.14 -13.61 7.72
N ASN A 214 0.20 -14.67 6.97
CA ASN A 214 1.58 -15.11 6.72
C ASN A 214 2.20 -14.45 5.48
N TYR A 215 1.43 -13.71 4.69
CA TYR A 215 1.93 -13.04 3.51
C TYR A 215 2.37 -11.61 3.80
N ARG A 216 3.49 -11.23 3.19
CA ARG A 216 3.96 -9.85 3.13
C ARG A 216 4.28 -9.52 1.69
N GLY A 217 4.21 -8.25 1.35
CA GLY A 217 4.69 -7.80 0.06
C GLY A 217 4.71 -6.29 -0.09
N VAL A 218 4.87 -5.86 -1.33
CA VAL A 218 4.89 -4.46 -1.74
C VAL A 218 3.58 -4.09 -2.43
N ILE A 219 3.09 -2.85 -2.24
CA ILE A 219 1.81 -2.37 -2.80
C ILE A 219 1.90 -2.25 -4.33
N SER A 220 2.87 -1.46 -4.81
CA SER A 220 3.21 -1.38 -6.23
C SER A 220 4.71 -1.54 -6.38
N ARG A 221 5.10 -2.66 -6.99
CA ARG A 221 6.51 -2.98 -7.19
C ARG A 221 7.19 -2.07 -8.19
N ILE A 222 6.47 -1.65 -9.23
CA ILE A 222 7.01 -0.71 -10.20
C ILE A 222 7.14 0.69 -9.59
N ASP A 223 6.18 1.14 -8.80
CA ASP A 223 6.31 2.42 -8.09
C ASP A 223 7.51 2.40 -7.14
N LEU A 224 7.65 1.32 -6.36
CA LEU A 224 8.80 1.14 -5.49
C LEU A 224 10.12 1.08 -6.27
N LEU A 225 10.16 0.33 -7.37
CA LEU A 225 11.34 0.20 -8.23
C LEU A 225 11.83 1.57 -8.70
N PHE A 226 10.94 2.38 -9.29
CA PHE A 226 11.31 3.71 -9.76
C PHE A 226 11.72 4.64 -8.62
N ALA A 227 11.07 4.51 -7.46
CA ALA A 227 11.33 5.34 -6.30
C ALA A 227 12.69 5.07 -5.64
N ILE A 228 13.13 3.80 -5.60
CA ILE A 228 14.40 3.42 -4.94
C ILE A 228 15.51 3.00 -5.90
N ALA A 229 15.28 3.03 -7.22
CA ALA A 229 16.28 2.69 -8.23
C ALA A 229 17.66 3.35 -7.99
N PRO A 230 17.76 4.65 -7.63
CA PRO A 230 19.06 5.28 -7.34
C PRO A 230 19.89 4.64 -6.21
N TYR A 231 19.28 3.75 -5.41
CA TYR A 231 19.92 3.08 -4.28
C TYR A 231 20.19 1.60 -4.53
N VAL A 232 19.70 1.04 -5.65
CA VAL A 232 19.94 -0.34 -6.06
C VAL A 232 21.31 -0.41 -6.72
N THR A 233 22.15 -1.34 -6.28
CA THR A 233 23.50 -1.54 -6.80
C THR A 233 23.54 -2.74 -7.74
N LYS A 234 24.60 -2.82 -8.55
CA LYS A 234 24.90 -3.99 -9.38
C LYS A 234 24.89 -5.30 -8.58
N SER A 235 25.48 -5.28 -7.38
CA SER A 235 25.54 -6.47 -6.51
C SER A 235 24.16 -6.94 -6.07
N ASP A 236 23.20 -6.03 -5.86
CA ASP A 236 21.83 -6.42 -5.50
C ASP A 236 21.12 -7.10 -6.69
N LEU A 237 21.34 -6.59 -7.91
CA LEU A 237 20.80 -7.16 -9.14
C LEU A 237 21.41 -8.53 -9.48
N GLU A 238 22.73 -8.68 -9.34
CA GLU A 238 23.42 -9.96 -9.52
C GLU A 238 22.89 -11.01 -8.55
N CYS A 239 22.78 -10.67 -7.26
CA CYS A 239 22.19 -11.53 -6.24
C CYS A 239 20.73 -11.90 -6.57
N PHE A 240 19.94 -10.95 -7.07
CA PHE A 240 18.58 -11.23 -7.54
C PHE A 240 18.56 -12.26 -8.68
N PHE A 241 19.38 -12.09 -9.73
CA PHE A 241 19.38 -13.00 -10.87
C PHE A 241 19.86 -14.42 -10.52
N GLU A 242 20.83 -14.54 -9.62
CA GLU A 242 21.27 -15.84 -9.09
C GLU A 242 20.13 -16.55 -8.36
N ASN A 243 19.44 -15.85 -7.46
CA ASN A 243 18.28 -16.38 -6.75
C ASN A 243 17.10 -16.66 -7.71
N ALA A 244 16.88 -15.81 -8.72
CA ALA A 244 15.81 -16.01 -9.70
C ALA A 244 16.01 -17.29 -10.51
N LYS A 245 17.26 -17.61 -10.86
CA LYS A 245 17.57 -18.89 -11.50
C LYS A 245 17.22 -20.07 -10.60
N LEU A 246 17.53 -20.01 -9.30
CA LEU A 246 17.21 -21.07 -8.34
C LEU A 246 15.70 -21.25 -8.18
N VAL A 247 14.98 -20.14 -7.96
CA VAL A 247 13.53 -20.15 -7.72
C VAL A 247 12.75 -20.58 -8.95
N LEU A 248 13.05 -20.00 -10.13
CA LEU A 248 12.25 -20.26 -11.33
C LEU A 248 12.57 -21.62 -11.98
N SER A 249 13.79 -22.14 -11.78
CA SER A 249 14.20 -23.45 -12.33
C SER A 249 13.87 -24.63 -11.41
N GLU A 250 13.32 -24.40 -10.22
CA GLU A 250 12.91 -25.50 -9.34
C GLU A 250 11.80 -26.33 -10.01
N ASP A 251 12.03 -27.64 -10.05
CA ASP A 251 11.12 -28.66 -10.59
C ASP A 251 9.76 -28.62 -9.88
N ASP A 252 8.70 -29.03 -10.59
CA ASP A 252 7.37 -29.18 -10.00
C ASP A 252 7.15 -30.61 -9.50
N PRO A 253 7.19 -30.90 -8.18
CA PRO A 253 6.99 -32.26 -7.70
C PRO A 253 5.55 -32.76 -7.93
N ALA A 254 4.61 -31.86 -8.26
CA ALA A 254 3.26 -32.25 -8.63
C ALA A 254 3.22 -32.89 -10.02
N LEU A 255 4.12 -32.53 -10.94
CA LEU A 255 4.15 -33.10 -12.30
C LEU A 255 4.64 -34.57 -12.30
N ASP A 256 5.30 -35.01 -11.23
CA ASP A 256 5.63 -36.43 -11.01
C ASP A 256 4.41 -37.29 -10.62
N LEU A 257 3.28 -36.66 -10.29
CA LEU A 257 2.03 -37.36 -9.96
C LEU A 257 1.17 -37.55 -11.20
N SER A 258 0.40 -38.64 -11.22
CA SER A 258 -0.65 -38.86 -12.23
C SER A 258 -1.68 -37.74 -12.18
N GLU A 259 -2.23 -37.32 -13.32
CA GLU A 259 -3.16 -36.17 -13.44
C GLU A 259 -4.28 -36.15 -12.37
N ASN A 260 -4.86 -37.31 -12.08
CA ASN A 260 -5.92 -37.47 -11.07
C ASN A 260 -5.49 -37.25 -9.61
N LYS A 261 -4.19 -37.11 -9.34
CA LYS A 261 -3.58 -36.89 -8.02
C LYS A 261 -2.87 -35.53 -7.92
N GLN A 262 -2.65 -34.84 -9.03
CA GLN A 262 -1.95 -33.55 -9.06
C GLN A 262 -2.67 -32.47 -8.24
N TRP A 263 -4.00 -32.43 -8.30
CA TRP A 263 -4.82 -31.44 -7.58
C TRP A 263 -4.75 -31.56 -6.04
N PHE A 264 -4.27 -32.69 -5.51
CA PHE A 264 -4.09 -32.92 -4.06
C PHE A 264 -2.61 -33.16 -3.68
N SER A 265 -1.68 -32.79 -4.56
CA SER A 265 -0.22 -32.93 -4.38
C SER A 265 0.28 -32.31 -3.07
N ASN A 266 -0.29 -31.16 -2.69
CA ASN A 266 0.05 -30.45 -1.45
C ASN A 266 -0.17 -31.30 -0.20
N VAL A 267 -1.24 -32.11 -0.16
CA VAL A 267 -1.50 -33.01 0.97
C VAL A 267 -0.61 -34.25 0.94
N LEU A 268 -0.12 -34.62 -0.24
CA LEU A 268 0.91 -35.65 -0.42
C LEU A 268 2.33 -35.13 -0.12
N GLY A 269 2.49 -33.87 0.31
CA GLY A 269 3.80 -33.25 0.54
C GLY A 269 4.62 -33.02 -0.73
N LYS A 270 4.00 -33.17 -1.91
CA LYS A 270 4.61 -32.95 -3.23
C LYS A 270 4.43 -31.50 -3.65
N LYS A 271 5.09 -30.62 -2.91
CA LYS A 271 5.12 -29.18 -3.17
C LYS A 271 6.54 -28.72 -3.38
N ARG A 272 6.66 -27.62 -4.12
CA ARG A 272 7.88 -26.83 -4.21
C ARG A 272 8.33 -26.35 -2.81
N GLU A 273 9.64 -26.21 -2.67
CA GLU A 273 10.32 -25.59 -1.54
C GLU A 273 9.95 -24.10 -1.44
N TYR A 274 10.02 -23.36 -2.55
CA TYR A 274 9.62 -21.94 -2.59
C TYR A 274 8.10 -21.81 -2.72
N SER A 275 7.53 -20.80 -2.06
CA SER A 275 6.09 -20.53 -2.19
C SER A 275 5.71 -20.10 -3.60
N GLN A 276 4.47 -20.38 -4.00
CA GLN A 276 3.97 -19.94 -5.31
C GLN A 276 3.97 -18.41 -5.43
N VAL A 277 3.60 -17.70 -4.36
CA VAL A 277 3.56 -16.22 -4.35
C VAL A 277 4.94 -15.60 -4.55
N LEU A 278 5.99 -16.22 -4.01
CA LEU A 278 7.37 -15.79 -4.23
C LEU A 278 7.79 -16.08 -5.68
N ARG A 279 7.49 -17.28 -6.19
CA ARG A 279 7.80 -17.64 -7.59
C ARG A 279 7.16 -16.70 -8.60
N ASP A 280 5.87 -16.39 -8.41
CA ASP A 280 5.14 -15.44 -9.26
C ASP A 280 5.78 -14.04 -9.18
N SER A 281 6.11 -13.60 -7.95
CA SER A 281 6.81 -12.35 -7.72
C SER A 281 8.17 -12.31 -8.43
N PHE A 282 8.95 -13.38 -8.44
CA PHE A 282 10.22 -13.41 -9.16
C PHE A 282 10.03 -13.29 -10.67
N GLY A 283 9.03 -13.97 -11.22
CA GLY A 283 8.65 -13.83 -12.63
C GLY A 283 8.30 -12.38 -12.99
N GLU A 284 7.48 -11.73 -12.18
CA GLU A 284 7.12 -10.31 -12.36
C GLU A 284 8.34 -9.38 -12.32
N MET A 285 9.28 -9.62 -11.39
CA MET A 285 10.46 -8.77 -11.25
C MET A 285 11.42 -8.92 -12.43
N VAL A 286 11.59 -10.14 -12.96
CA VAL A 286 12.36 -10.36 -14.19
C VAL A 286 11.75 -9.59 -15.36
N ILE A 287 10.41 -9.58 -15.48
CA ILE A 287 9.72 -8.80 -16.52
C ILE A 287 9.94 -7.30 -16.31
N LEU A 288 9.78 -6.79 -15.08
CA LEU A 288 10.00 -5.38 -14.76
C LEU A 288 11.43 -4.94 -15.10
N LEU A 289 12.44 -5.73 -14.74
CA LEU A 289 13.83 -5.45 -15.09
C LEU A 289 14.08 -5.56 -16.59
N GLY A 290 13.44 -6.51 -17.29
CA GLY A 290 13.54 -6.62 -18.75
C GLY A 290 12.95 -5.40 -19.50
N VAL A 291 11.89 -4.80 -18.96
CA VAL A 291 11.21 -3.64 -19.57
C VAL A 291 11.85 -2.31 -19.17
N HIS A 292 12.26 -2.17 -17.91
CA HIS A 292 12.70 -0.89 -17.33
C HIS A 292 14.18 -0.86 -16.91
N GLY A 293 14.87 -2.00 -16.87
CA GLY A 293 16.22 -2.11 -16.35
C GLY A 293 17.21 -1.21 -17.08
N ASN A 294 17.22 -1.21 -18.41
CA ASN A 294 18.12 -0.35 -19.20
C ASN A 294 17.90 1.14 -18.93
N LEU A 295 16.65 1.55 -18.67
CA LEU A 295 16.32 2.95 -18.34
C LEU A 295 16.81 3.33 -16.94
N LEU A 296 16.70 2.40 -15.99
CA LEU A 296 16.93 2.67 -14.57
C LEU A 296 18.37 2.40 -14.11
N PHE A 297 19.07 1.50 -14.80
CA PHE A 297 20.31 0.88 -14.34
C PHE A 297 21.36 0.79 -15.45
N GLU A 298 21.36 1.71 -16.41
CA GLU A 298 22.26 1.69 -17.57
C GLU A 298 23.73 1.53 -17.14
N ASN A 299 24.16 2.20 -16.07
CA ASN A 299 25.54 2.11 -15.56
C ASN A 299 25.84 0.80 -14.81
N GLU A 300 24.82 0.15 -14.28
CA GLU A 300 24.93 -1.05 -13.45
C GLU A 300 24.77 -2.33 -14.28
N LEU A 301 24.11 -2.28 -15.44
CA LEU A 301 23.84 -3.41 -16.34
C LEU A 301 24.84 -3.53 -17.54
N ASP A 302 25.52 -2.46 -17.95
CA ASP A 302 26.37 -2.42 -19.18
C ASP A 302 27.81 -2.97 -19.03
N CYS A 303 28.00 -4.08 -18.31
CA CYS A 303 29.29 -4.78 -18.27
C CYS A 303 29.24 -6.18 -18.92
N GLU A 304 28.43 -6.38 -19.96
CA GLU A 304 28.56 -7.51 -20.91
C GLU A 304 28.10 -7.10 -22.33
N ARG A 305 28.79 -6.14 -22.95
CA ARG A 305 28.78 -5.95 -24.41
C ARG A 305 30.19 -6.09 -24.99
#